data_AF-A0A4Q3GSD0-F1
#
_entry.id   AF-A0A4Q3GSD0-F1
#
_cell.length_a   1.000
_cell.length_b   1.000
_cell.length_c   1.000
_cell.angle_alpha   90.00
_cell.angle_beta   90.00
_cell.angle_gamma   90.00
#
_symmetry.space_group_name_H-M   'P 1'
#
loop_
_entity.id
_entity.type
_entity.pdbx_description
1 polymer ?
#
loop_
_entity_poly.entity_id
_entity_poly.type
_entity_poly.pdbx_seq_one_letter_code
_entity_poly.pdbx_strand_id
1 'polypeptide(L)'
;MGHFVEGADRDQASFLPARLEDYVSPDHPVRVIDAFLDDLDLAELGFARAQPAATGRPGYAPGTMLKLYVYSYRHQLTSSRKLECEAGRNIELMWLMGKLVPDFKTIADFRHAVVSLADLSPAEVTVERPKRLRLRR
;
A
#
# COMPACT_ATOMS: atom_id res chain seq x y z
N MET A 1 24.89 -40.26 -6.86
CA MET A 1 23.75 -39.41 -7.25
C MET A 1 23.64 -38.29 -6.24
N GLY A 2 23.71 -37.03 -6.66
CA GLY A 2 23.58 -35.90 -5.75
C GLY A 2 22.16 -35.82 -5.18
N HIS A 3 22.05 -35.74 -3.85
CA HIS A 3 20.76 -35.51 -3.18
C HIS A 3 20.41 -34.02 -3.35
N PHE A 4 19.34 -33.74 -4.07
CA PHE A 4 18.77 -32.40 -4.15
C PHE A 4 17.90 -32.14 -2.92
N VAL A 5 17.80 -30.89 -2.50
CA VAL A 5 16.80 -30.48 -1.49
C VAL A 5 15.42 -30.54 -2.16
N GLU A 6 14.51 -31.33 -1.59
CA GLU A 6 13.14 -31.47 -2.09
C GLU A 6 12.25 -30.34 -1.54
N GLY A 7 11.30 -29.88 -2.36
CA GLY A 7 10.29 -28.91 -1.95
C GLY A 7 9.12 -29.56 -1.20
N ALA A 8 8.24 -28.73 -0.64
CA ALA A 8 7.00 -29.21 -0.03
C ALA A 8 6.01 -29.75 -1.08
N ASP A 9 5.26 -30.79 -0.72
CA ASP A 9 4.17 -31.34 -1.53
C ASP A 9 2.99 -30.35 -1.59
N ARG A 10 2.48 -30.09 -2.80
CA ARG A 10 1.40 -29.12 -3.04
C ARG A 10 0.03 -29.67 -2.65
N ASP A 11 -0.11 -30.99 -2.58
CA ASP A 11 -1.36 -31.67 -2.22
C ASP A 11 -1.45 -31.95 -0.71
N GLN A 12 -0.40 -31.62 0.05
CA GLN A 12 -0.37 -31.77 1.50
C GLN A 12 -1.32 -30.77 2.17
N ALA A 13 -2.43 -31.27 2.70
CA ALA A 13 -3.39 -30.48 3.46
C ALA A 13 -2.85 -30.10 4.85
N SER A 14 -3.09 -28.85 5.28
CA SER A 14 -2.91 -28.42 6.66
C SER A 14 -4.20 -28.60 7.47
N PHE A 15 -4.08 -28.82 8.79
CA PHE A 15 -5.24 -28.94 9.67
C PHE A 15 -6.05 -27.63 9.77
N LEU A 16 -5.35 -26.49 9.76
CA LEU A 16 -5.94 -25.15 9.71
C LEU A 16 -5.23 -24.30 8.64
N PRO A 17 -5.92 -23.35 8.00
CA PRO A 17 -5.27 -22.38 7.13
C PRO A 17 -4.36 -21.45 7.95
N ALA A 18 -3.22 -21.05 7.37
CA ALA A 18 -2.35 -20.06 7.99
C ALA A 18 -3.05 -18.69 8.07
N ARG A 19 -2.70 -17.92 9.10
CA ARG A 19 -3.16 -16.54 9.27
C ARG A 19 -2.47 -15.67 8.23
N LEU A 20 -3.08 -14.54 7.85
CA LEU A 20 -2.40 -13.55 7.00
C LEU A 20 -1.05 -13.16 7.58
N GLU A 21 -1.00 -12.98 8.89
CA GLU A 21 0.19 -12.60 9.65
C GLU A 21 1.36 -13.58 9.52
N ASP A 22 1.07 -14.86 9.27
CA ASP A 22 2.09 -15.90 9.18
C ASP A 22 2.87 -15.83 7.86
N TYR A 23 2.32 -15.14 6.86
CA TYR A 23 2.93 -15.06 5.52
C TYR A 23 3.93 -13.92 5.37
N VAL A 24 3.91 -12.92 6.25
CA VAL A 24 4.77 -11.74 6.17
C VAL A 24 5.62 -11.68 7.42
N SER A 25 6.93 -11.83 7.27
CA SER A 25 7.88 -11.76 8.39
C SER A 25 7.70 -10.46 9.20
N PRO A 26 7.88 -10.47 10.54
CA PRO A 26 7.89 -9.27 11.36
C PRO A 26 8.87 -8.18 10.89
N ASP A 27 9.98 -8.58 10.27
CA ASP A 27 11.00 -7.66 9.75
C ASP A 27 10.77 -7.24 8.28
N HIS A 28 9.63 -7.65 7.69
CA HIS A 28 9.35 -7.37 6.29
C HIS A 28 9.08 -5.87 6.07
N PRO A 29 9.71 -5.22 5.07
CA PRO A 29 9.61 -3.77 4.87
C PRO A 29 8.20 -3.26 4.58
N VAL A 30 7.29 -4.12 4.10
CA VAL A 30 5.88 -3.76 3.89
C VAL A 30 5.19 -3.28 5.17
N ARG A 31 5.64 -3.77 6.34
CA ARG A 31 5.11 -3.38 7.65
C ARG A 31 5.43 -1.93 8.01
N VAL A 32 6.51 -1.38 7.44
CA VAL A 32 6.83 0.04 7.60
C VAL A 32 5.77 0.90 6.90
N ILE A 33 5.27 0.46 5.73
CA ILE A 33 4.18 1.16 5.03
C ILE A 33 2.91 1.12 5.86
N ASP A 34 2.60 -0.05 6.43
CA ASP A 34 1.41 -0.27 7.26
C ASP A 34 1.42 0.64 8.50
N ALA A 35 2.47 0.56 9.32
CA ALA A 35 2.62 1.34 10.54
C ALA A 35 2.68 2.86 10.27
N PHE A 36 3.42 3.28 9.23
CA PHE A 36 3.53 4.69 8.89
C PHE A 36 2.18 5.32 8.50
N LEU A 37 1.35 4.57 7.79
CA LEU A 37 0.06 5.07 7.32
C LEU A 37 -1.06 4.95 8.36
N ASP A 38 -0.92 4.06 9.34
CA ASP A 38 -1.86 3.96 10.46
C ASP A 38 -1.71 5.11 11.46
N ASP A 39 -0.51 5.65 11.62
CA ASP A 39 -0.25 6.83 12.47
C ASP A 39 -0.63 8.16 11.82
N LEU A 40 -1.06 8.15 10.57
CA LEU A 40 -1.26 9.36 9.76
C LEU A 40 -2.70 9.90 9.87
N ASP A 41 -2.84 11.19 10.16
CA ASP A 41 -4.14 11.85 10.13
C ASP A 41 -4.60 12.11 8.69
N LEU A 42 -5.42 11.20 8.18
CA LEU A 42 -5.99 11.28 6.84
C LEU A 42 -6.92 12.50 6.66
N ALA A 43 -7.52 13.01 7.74
CA ALA A 43 -8.38 14.19 7.66
C ALA A 43 -7.55 15.44 7.39
N GLU A 44 -6.42 15.59 8.09
CA GLU A 44 -5.47 16.70 7.87
C GLU A 44 -4.86 16.68 6.47
N LEU A 45 -4.64 15.48 5.91
CA LEU A 45 -4.15 15.30 4.54
C LEU A 45 -5.17 15.58 3.44
N GLY A 46 -6.37 16.04 3.79
CA GLY A 46 -7.41 16.38 2.82
C GLY A 46 -8.23 15.17 2.34
N PHE A 47 -8.05 13.99 2.93
CA PHE A 47 -8.95 12.85 2.69
C PHE A 47 -10.26 12.92 3.48
N ALA A 48 -10.52 14.03 4.18
CA ALA A 48 -11.76 14.27 4.94
C ALA A 48 -13.06 14.13 4.11
N ARG A 49 -12.98 14.29 2.78
CA ARG A 49 -14.11 14.09 1.84
C ARG A 49 -14.39 12.63 1.50
N ALA A 50 -13.52 11.71 1.87
CA ALA A 50 -13.71 10.28 1.62
C ALA A 50 -14.50 9.60 2.75
N GLN A 51 -15.48 10.32 3.31
CA GLN A 51 -16.49 9.73 4.18
C GLN A 51 -17.41 8.83 3.34
N PRO A 52 -17.75 7.63 3.83
CA PRO A 52 -18.63 6.73 3.11
C PRO A 52 -19.98 7.42 2.85
N ALA A 53 -20.47 7.31 1.62
CA ALA A 53 -21.80 7.80 1.28
C ALA A 53 -22.86 7.12 2.17
N ALA A 54 -23.85 7.88 2.64
CA ALA A 54 -24.90 7.39 3.54
C ALA A 54 -25.76 6.25 2.92
N THR A 55 -25.70 6.08 1.59
CA THR A 55 -26.41 5.04 0.84
C THR A 55 -25.55 4.53 -0.30
N GLY A 56 -25.56 3.22 -0.54
CA GLY A 56 -24.81 2.55 -1.61
C GLY A 56 -23.89 1.44 -1.12
N ARG A 57 -23.07 0.88 -2.02
CA ARG A 57 -22.01 -0.07 -1.63
C ARG A 57 -20.94 0.70 -0.83
N PRO A 58 -20.53 0.22 0.36
CA PRO A 58 -19.47 0.87 1.11
C PRO A 58 -18.19 0.94 0.26
N GLY A 59 -17.60 2.13 0.21
CA GLY A 59 -16.32 2.34 -0.46
C GLY A 59 -15.16 1.74 0.34
N TYR A 60 -14.00 1.63 -0.30
CA TYR A 60 -12.77 1.26 0.40
C TYR A 60 -12.32 2.40 1.33
N ALA A 61 -11.78 2.03 2.49
CA ALA A 61 -11.22 3.01 3.42
C ALA A 61 -10.04 3.75 2.75
N PRO A 62 -9.96 5.09 2.87
CA PRO A 62 -8.91 5.89 2.24
C PRO A 62 -7.51 5.47 2.68
N GLY A 63 -7.33 5.10 3.96
CA GLY A 63 -6.06 4.60 4.48
C GLY A 63 -5.60 3.32 3.79
N THR A 64 -6.51 2.37 3.57
CA THR A 64 -6.21 1.13 2.85
C THR A 64 -5.87 1.39 1.38
N MET A 65 -6.59 2.32 0.72
CA MET A 65 -6.26 2.72 -0.65
C MET A 65 -4.91 3.47 -0.73
N LEU A 66 -4.58 4.26 0.29
CA LEU A 66 -3.30 4.95 0.39
C LEU A 66 -2.14 3.96 0.60
N LYS A 67 -2.32 2.92 1.42
CA LYS A 67 -1.36 1.81 1.56
C LYS A 67 -1.03 1.17 0.21
N LEU A 68 -2.05 0.87 -0.60
CA LEU A 68 -1.86 0.37 -1.96
C LEU A 68 -1.11 1.37 -2.86
N TYR A 69 -1.43 2.65 -2.77
CA TYR A 69 -0.79 3.70 -3.57
C TYR A 69 0.70 3.85 -3.24
N VAL A 70 1.05 3.94 -1.96
CA VAL A 70 2.45 4.03 -1.49
C VAL A 70 3.23 2.78 -1.86
N TYR A 71 2.64 1.59 -1.67
CA TYR A 71 3.23 0.33 -2.13
C TYR A 71 3.53 0.39 -3.64
N SER A 72 2.55 0.85 -4.44
CA SER A 72 2.72 0.94 -5.88
C SER A 72 3.88 1.85 -6.29
N TYR A 73 4.06 2.97 -5.58
CA TYR A 73 5.16 3.89 -5.83
C TYR A 73 6.50 3.25 -5.52
N ARG A 74 6.62 2.60 -4.35
CA ARG A 74 7.85 1.92 -3.91
C ARG A 74 8.27 0.76 -4.84
N HIS A 75 7.30 0.09 -5.46
CA HIS A 75 7.51 -1.05 -6.36
C HIS A 75 7.44 -0.68 -7.84
N GLN A 76 7.32 0.61 -8.18
CA GLN A 76 7.23 1.12 -9.56
C GLN A 76 6.07 0.51 -10.36
N LEU A 77 4.96 0.18 -9.68
CA LEU A 77 3.75 -0.38 -10.26
C LEU A 77 2.78 0.73 -10.69
N THR A 78 2.99 1.28 -11.89
CA THR A 78 2.20 2.41 -12.40
C THR A 78 0.85 1.99 -12.99
N SER A 79 0.67 0.75 -13.45
CA SER A 79 -0.60 0.30 -14.04
C SER A 79 -1.63 -0.09 -12.98
N SER A 80 -2.80 0.54 -13.00
CA SER A 80 -3.91 0.21 -12.08
C SER A 80 -4.41 -1.23 -12.29
N ARG A 81 -4.44 -1.71 -13.54
CA ARG A 81 -4.77 -3.12 -13.84
C ARG A 81 -3.75 -4.09 -13.28
N LYS A 82 -2.46 -3.72 -13.36
CA LYS A 82 -1.40 -4.55 -12.76
C LYS A 82 -1.56 -4.58 -11.24
N LEU A 83 -1.87 -3.45 -10.60
CA LEU A 83 -2.12 -3.42 -9.16
C LEU A 83 -3.32 -4.27 -8.74
N GLU A 84 -4.42 -4.23 -9.49
CA GLU A 84 -5.57 -5.11 -9.25
C GLU A 84 -5.14 -6.58 -9.27
N CYS A 85 -4.38 -7.00 -10.30
CA CYS A 85 -3.86 -8.36 -10.37
C CYS A 85 -2.90 -8.68 -9.20
N GLU A 86 -2.01 -7.76 -8.84
CA GLU A 86 -1.07 -7.96 -7.73
C GLU A 86 -1.79 -8.04 -6.38
N ALA A 87 -2.85 -7.26 -6.16
CA ALA A 87 -3.63 -7.30 -4.93
C ALA A 87 -4.27 -8.67 -4.67
N GLY A 88 -4.58 -9.43 -5.73
CA GLY A 88 -5.15 -10.77 -5.63
C GLY A 88 -4.13 -11.93 -5.55
N ARG A 89 -2.83 -11.69 -5.76
CA ARG A 89 -1.83 -12.78 -5.87
C ARG A 89 -0.55 -12.55 -5.07
N ASN A 90 -0.15 -11.31 -4.87
CA ASN A 90 1.05 -10.96 -4.14
C ASN A 90 0.73 -10.99 -2.66
N ILE A 91 1.41 -11.87 -1.93
CA ILE A 91 1.15 -12.09 -0.52
C ILE A 91 1.36 -10.84 0.34
N GLU A 92 2.30 -9.96 -0.04
CA GLU A 92 2.53 -8.69 0.64
C GLU A 92 1.33 -7.76 0.52
N LEU A 93 0.74 -7.67 -0.68
CA LEU A 93 -0.46 -6.86 -0.91
C LEU A 93 -1.70 -7.51 -0.30
N MET A 94 -1.82 -8.83 -0.37
CA MET A 94 -2.90 -9.54 0.31
C MET A 94 -2.85 -9.31 1.82
N TRP A 95 -1.65 -9.24 2.41
CA TRP A 95 -1.46 -8.90 3.82
C TRP A 95 -1.81 -7.43 4.08
N LEU A 96 -1.21 -6.50 3.34
CA LEU A 96 -1.37 -5.05 3.52
C LEU A 96 -2.82 -4.58 3.31
N MET A 97 -3.55 -5.23 2.40
CA MET A 97 -4.93 -4.92 2.06
C MET A 97 -5.95 -5.78 2.79
N GLY A 98 -5.52 -6.74 3.63
CA GLY A 98 -6.43 -7.68 4.28
C GLY A 98 -7.25 -8.53 3.28
N LYS A 99 -6.64 -8.92 2.16
CA LYS A 99 -7.23 -9.63 1.00
C LYS A 99 -8.29 -8.83 0.23
N LEU A 100 -8.38 -7.51 0.43
CA LEU A 100 -9.20 -6.65 -0.42
C LEU A 100 -8.55 -6.49 -1.79
N VAL A 101 -9.37 -6.64 -2.85
CA VAL A 101 -8.94 -6.49 -4.24
C VAL A 101 -9.78 -5.38 -4.90
N PRO A 102 -9.34 -4.12 -4.80
CA PRO A 102 -10.00 -3.02 -5.49
C PRO A 102 -9.87 -3.16 -7.01
N ASP A 103 -10.96 -2.89 -7.74
CA ASP A 103 -10.98 -2.89 -9.20
C ASP A 103 -10.05 -1.80 -9.76
N PHE A 104 -9.52 -2.00 -10.97
CA PHE A 104 -8.63 -1.03 -11.61
C PHE A 104 -9.23 0.36 -11.71
N LYS A 105 -10.57 0.47 -11.88
CA LYS A 105 -11.27 1.77 -11.93
C LYS A 105 -11.16 2.47 -10.59
N THR A 106 -11.48 1.78 -9.49
CA THR A 106 -11.37 2.33 -8.14
C THR A 106 -9.95 2.78 -7.81
N ILE A 107 -8.94 2.01 -8.23
CA ILE A 107 -7.53 2.38 -8.07
C ILE A 107 -7.19 3.64 -8.89
N ALA A 108 -7.66 3.71 -10.14
CA ALA A 108 -7.42 4.88 -11.00
C ALA A 108 -8.10 6.14 -10.46
N ASP A 109 -9.36 6.04 -10.05
CA ASP A 109 -10.13 7.15 -9.48
C ASP A 109 -9.46 7.68 -8.20
N PHE A 110 -9.00 6.78 -7.33
CA PHE A 110 -8.25 7.17 -6.12
C PHE A 110 -6.94 7.89 -6.46
N ARG A 111 -6.19 7.42 -7.47
CA ARG A 111 -4.96 8.08 -7.92
C ARG A 111 -5.20 9.49 -8.43
N HIS A 112 -6.26 9.70 -9.20
CA HIS A 112 -6.65 11.03 -9.66
C HIS A 112 -7.01 11.94 -8.48
N ALA A 113 -7.71 11.43 -7.47
CA ALA A 113 -8.00 12.17 -6.26
C ALA A 113 -6.72 12.58 -5.50
N VAL A 114 -5.76 11.68 -5.34
CA VAL A 114 -4.47 11.97 -4.68
C VAL A 114 -3.67 13.03 -5.44
N VAL A 115 -3.57 12.92 -6.77
CA VAL A 115 -2.86 13.92 -7.59
C VAL A 115 -3.56 15.28 -7.48
N SER A 116 -4.89 15.30 -7.57
CA SER A 116 -5.67 16.53 -7.39
C SER A 116 -5.47 17.15 -6.00
N LEU A 117 -5.25 16.35 -4.95
CA LEU A 117 -4.92 16.86 -3.61
C LEU A 117 -3.51 17.44 -3.56
N ALA A 118 -2.54 16.84 -4.25
CA ALA A 118 -1.17 17.35 -4.31
C ALA A 118 -1.05 18.65 -5.13
N ASP A 119 -1.87 18.80 -6.17
CA ASP A 119 -1.92 20.02 -7.01
C ASP A 119 -2.59 21.20 -6.27
N LEU A 120 -3.40 20.91 -5.24
CA LEU A 120 -3.90 21.90 -4.28
C LEU A 120 -2.80 22.16 -3.23
N SER A 121 -1.68 22.77 -3.66
CA SER A 121 -0.59 23.14 -2.75
C SER A 121 -1.13 23.94 -1.55
N PRO A 122 -0.86 23.51 -0.30
CA PRO A 122 -0.64 24.47 0.77
C PRO A 122 0.72 25.12 0.48
N ALA A 123 0.80 26.43 0.60
CA ALA A 123 1.96 27.22 0.20
C ALA A 123 3.28 26.95 0.99
N GLU A 124 3.44 25.85 1.74
CA GLU A 124 4.55 25.68 2.70
C GLU A 124 5.00 24.22 2.94
N VAL A 125 5.32 23.44 1.90
CA VAL A 125 6.23 22.27 2.10
C VAL A 125 7.64 22.65 1.62
N THR A 126 8.24 23.59 2.35
CA THR A 126 9.69 23.81 2.28
C THR A 126 10.35 22.68 3.05
N VAL A 127 10.78 21.65 2.33
CA VAL A 127 11.86 20.78 2.81
C VAL A 127 13.08 21.67 2.99
N GLU A 128 13.32 22.17 4.21
CA GLU A 128 14.55 22.85 4.55
C GLU A 128 15.71 21.91 4.26
N ARG A 129 16.41 22.15 3.14
CA ARG A 129 17.71 21.55 2.86
C ARG A 129 18.65 21.99 4.00
N PRO A 130 19.29 21.08 4.74
CA PRO A 130 20.34 21.50 5.67
C PRO A 130 21.45 22.18 4.86
N LYS A 131 21.73 23.45 5.20
CA LYS A 131 22.78 24.27 4.60
C LYS A 131 24.13 23.54 4.72
N ARG A 132 24.58 22.84 3.67
CA ARG A 132 25.97 22.39 3.60
C ARG A 132 26.86 23.56 3.23
N LEU A 133 27.51 24.04 4.28
CA LEU A 133 28.65 24.95 4.37
C LEU A 133 29.58 24.88 3.15
N ARG A 134 29.70 25.98 2.39
CA ARG A 134 30.82 26.17 1.46
C ARG A 134 32.09 26.33 2.27
N LEU A 135 32.93 25.30 2.33
CA LEU A 135 34.33 25.48 2.73
C LEU A 135 35.03 26.26 1.62
N ARG A 136 35.35 27.53 1.89
CA ARG A 136 36.37 28.26 1.12
C ARG A 136 37.74 27.76 1.56
N ARG A 137 38.53 27.26 0.63
CA ARG A 137 39.96 27.55 0.52
C ARG A 137 40.31 27.65 -0.95
#